data_AF-A0A1G5VQD7-F1
#
_entry.id   AF-A0A1G5VQD7-F1
#
_cell.length_a   1.000
_cell.length_b   1.000
_cell.length_c   1.000
_cell.angle_alpha   90.00
_cell.angle_beta   90.00
_cell.angle_gamma   90.00
#
_symmetry.space_group_name_H-M   'P 1'
#
loop_
_entity.id
_entity.type
_entity.pdbx_description
1 polymer ?
#
loop_
_entity_poly.entity_id
_entity_poly.type
_entity_poly.pdbx_seq_one_letter_code
_entity_poly.pdbx_strand_id
1 'polypeptide(L)'
;MKAAYKQLVKAIDSLDDAKINKAIHVAAYEKTRYFAERIARTETSRAWNAGVFRRWAEDTDCVAFQWKLSTAHPVTDICDLYAHADLYGMGPGIFPKDKAPELPAHPHCLCHYEKVYASELDSLSNNSFTEQEQYGKSKNAIVNHTYLNSGEYRRKFDTITDNPAVNRTLYQIAKKILNHRSGTLYEDMYWVDKNTGEIAYSITNSTLLKKIEYPKKLVKLIRENPDKYVTVHNHPESRPPSINDFNANVGNHYSIGIVCCHNGKIYLYYSNEYIPKEFYDYRIAKYKNRYYNEEEAQLMALKDLVRGHDIHFKEVKV
;
A
#
# COMPACT_ATOMS: atom_id res chain seq x y z
N MET A 1 -14.48 -16.17 -28.62
CA MET A 1 -15.59 -16.87 -27.91
C MET A 1 -16.98 -16.21 -28.04
N LYS A 2 -17.22 -14.96 -27.62
CA LYS A 2 -18.60 -14.37 -27.61
C LYS A 2 -19.36 -14.46 -28.96
N ALA A 3 -18.68 -14.35 -30.09
CA ALA A 3 -19.32 -14.43 -31.42
C ALA A 3 -19.83 -15.84 -31.76
N ALA A 4 -19.04 -16.89 -31.51
CA ALA A 4 -19.42 -18.28 -31.80
C ALA A 4 -20.60 -18.75 -30.93
N TYR A 5 -20.60 -18.40 -29.64
CA TYR A 5 -21.74 -18.71 -28.76
C TYR A 5 -23.01 -17.95 -29.17
N LYS A 6 -22.90 -16.70 -29.64
CA LYS A 6 -24.04 -15.95 -30.20
C LYS A 6 -24.60 -16.58 -31.47
N GLN A 7 -23.74 -17.15 -32.32
CA GLN A 7 -24.18 -17.89 -33.50
C GLN A 7 -24.88 -19.19 -33.14
N LEU A 8 -24.42 -19.88 -32.10
CA LEU A 8 -25.03 -21.10 -31.59
C LEU A 8 -26.43 -20.85 -31.01
N VAL A 9 -26.60 -19.77 -30.23
CA VAL A 9 -27.93 -19.34 -29.74
C VAL A 9 -28.88 -19.03 -30.89
N LYS A 10 -28.44 -18.24 -31.88
CA LYS A 10 -29.25 -17.93 -33.08
C LYS A 10 -29.61 -19.17 -33.91
N ALA A 11 -28.75 -20.18 -33.94
CA ALA A 11 -29.02 -21.42 -34.67
C ALA A 11 -30.06 -22.28 -33.94
N ILE A 12 -30.03 -22.32 -32.61
CA ILE A 12 -31.04 -23.01 -31.78
C ILE A 12 -32.42 -22.39 -31.99
N ASP A 13 -32.50 -21.05 -32.03
CA ASP A 13 -33.77 -20.33 -32.30
C ASP A 13 -34.36 -20.65 -33.69
N SER A 14 -33.53 -21.08 -34.64
CA SER A 14 -33.95 -21.42 -36.00
C SER A 14 -34.43 -22.88 -36.19
N LEU A 15 -34.33 -23.74 -35.16
CA LEU A 15 -34.71 -25.17 -35.19
C LEU A 15 -34.15 -25.96 -36.38
N ASP A 16 -33.00 -25.54 -36.92
CA ASP A 16 -32.33 -26.17 -38.05
C ASP A 16 -31.15 -27.02 -37.55
N ASP A 17 -31.35 -28.34 -37.52
CA ASP A 17 -30.37 -29.31 -37.00
C ASP A 17 -29.01 -29.25 -37.69
N ALA A 18 -28.96 -28.92 -38.98
CA ALA A 18 -27.70 -28.81 -39.72
C ALA A 18 -26.90 -27.57 -39.26
N LYS A 19 -27.60 -26.44 -39.03
CA LYS A 19 -26.97 -25.22 -38.51
C LYS A 19 -26.54 -25.39 -37.05
N ILE A 20 -27.34 -26.07 -36.23
CA ILE A 20 -27.01 -26.36 -34.83
C ILE A 20 -25.75 -27.22 -34.74
N ASN A 21 -25.67 -28.31 -35.50
CA ASN A 21 -24.48 -29.18 -35.51
C ASN A 21 -23.22 -28.45 -35.96
N LYS A 22 -23.32 -27.63 -37.02
CA LYS A 22 -22.21 -26.79 -37.48
C LYS A 22 -21.76 -25.79 -36.40
N ALA A 23 -22.70 -25.15 -35.72
CA ALA A 23 -22.39 -24.19 -34.66
C ALA A 23 -21.72 -24.88 -33.46
N ILE A 24 -22.20 -26.05 -33.03
CA ILE A 24 -21.60 -26.85 -31.96
C ILE A 24 -20.16 -27.22 -32.31
N HIS A 25 -19.94 -27.69 -33.54
CA HIS A 25 -18.60 -28.01 -34.03
C HIS A 25 -17.68 -26.78 -33.98
N VAL A 26 -18.09 -25.64 -34.55
CA VAL A 26 -17.29 -24.40 -34.50
C VAL A 26 -16.98 -24.00 -33.06
N ALA A 27 -17.96 -24.06 -32.15
CA ALA A 27 -17.76 -23.71 -30.74
C ALA A 27 -16.77 -24.65 -30.04
N ALA A 28 -16.83 -25.95 -30.31
CA ALA A 28 -15.89 -26.94 -29.79
C ALA A 28 -14.46 -26.67 -30.28
N TYR A 29 -14.28 -26.40 -31.58
CA TYR A 29 -12.97 -26.07 -32.15
C TYR A 29 -12.41 -24.76 -31.59
N GLU A 30 -13.24 -23.72 -31.46
CA GLU A 30 -12.86 -22.44 -30.87
C GLU A 30 -12.40 -22.59 -29.41
N LYS A 31 -13.09 -23.44 -28.63
CA LYS A 31 -12.72 -23.76 -27.25
C LYS A 31 -11.38 -24.49 -27.19
N THR A 32 -11.17 -25.50 -28.04
CA THR A 32 -9.90 -26.23 -28.13
C THR A 32 -8.77 -25.30 -28.56
N ARG A 33 -8.99 -24.45 -29.58
CA ARG A 33 -8.02 -23.45 -30.04
C ARG A 33 -7.65 -22.50 -28.91
N TYR A 34 -8.63 -21.98 -28.16
CA TYR A 34 -8.36 -21.08 -27.03
C TYR A 34 -7.47 -21.74 -25.97
N PHE A 35 -7.74 -22.99 -25.61
CA PHE A 35 -6.87 -23.70 -24.64
C PHE A 35 -5.47 -23.94 -25.19
N ALA A 36 -5.34 -24.35 -26.46
CA ALA A 36 -4.06 -24.53 -27.10
C ALA A 36 -3.26 -23.22 -27.16
N GLU A 37 -3.89 -22.10 -27.53
CA GLU A 37 -3.27 -20.77 -27.54
C GLU A 37 -2.85 -20.32 -26.15
N ARG A 38 -3.68 -20.59 -25.12
CA ARG A 38 -3.35 -20.27 -23.72
C ARG A 38 -2.11 -21.03 -23.26
N ILE A 39 -2.02 -22.33 -23.55
CA ILE A 39 -0.86 -23.16 -23.22
C ILE A 39 0.35 -22.65 -23.97
N ALA A 40 0.26 -22.49 -25.29
CA ALA A 40 1.37 -22.03 -26.13
C ALA A 40 1.93 -20.69 -25.64
N ARG A 41 1.07 -19.69 -25.42
CA ARG A 41 1.50 -18.37 -24.90
C ARG A 41 2.15 -18.47 -23.53
N THR A 42 1.58 -19.28 -22.64
CA THR A 42 2.11 -19.46 -21.28
C THR A 42 3.48 -20.11 -21.32
N GLU A 43 3.64 -21.20 -22.08
CA GLU A 43 4.90 -21.91 -22.19
C GLU A 43 5.97 -21.12 -22.94
N THR A 44 5.61 -20.34 -23.97
CA THR A 44 6.55 -19.40 -24.61
C THR A 44 7.06 -18.34 -23.62
N SER A 45 6.16 -17.74 -22.83
CA SER A 45 6.52 -16.76 -21.81
C SER A 45 7.42 -17.38 -20.73
N ARG A 46 7.07 -18.58 -20.23
CA ARG A 46 7.91 -19.35 -19.29
C ARG A 46 9.29 -19.62 -19.88
N ALA A 47 9.36 -20.10 -21.12
CA ALA A 47 10.63 -20.45 -21.77
C ALA A 47 11.54 -19.24 -21.95
N TRP A 48 11.00 -18.08 -22.37
CA TRP A 48 11.76 -16.84 -22.48
C TRP A 48 12.40 -16.45 -21.14
N ASN A 49 11.59 -16.41 -20.08
CA ASN A 49 12.05 -15.96 -18.78
C ASN A 49 12.97 -16.97 -18.08
N ALA A 50 12.71 -18.27 -18.24
CA ALA A 50 13.65 -19.31 -17.82
C ALA A 50 15.01 -19.16 -18.54
N GLY A 51 15.01 -18.73 -19.81
CA GLY A 51 16.22 -18.37 -20.54
C GLY A 51 16.95 -17.17 -19.95
N VAL A 52 16.22 -16.11 -19.58
CA VAL A 52 16.78 -14.92 -18.90
C VAL A 52 17.41 -15.32 -17.56
N PHE A 53 16.69 -16.06 -16.72
CA PHE A 53 17.22 -16.50 -15.43
C PHE A 53 18.43 -17.41 -15.59
N ARG A 54 18.36 -18.42 -16.47
CA ARG A 54 19.52 -19.31 -16.71
C ARG A 54 20.75 -18.54 -17.19
N ARG A 55 20.56 -17.48 -17.99
CA ARG A 55 21.67 -16.69 -18.52
C ARG A 55 22.31 -15.77 -17.47
N TRP A 56 21.51 -15.20 -16.57
CA TRP A 56 21.95 -14.08 -15.73
C TRP A 56 21.89 -14.33 -14.22
N ALA A 57 21.35 -15.47 -13.76
CA ALA A 57 21.26 -15.76 -12.34
C ALA A 57 22.65 -15.87 -11.68
N GLU A 58 23.60 -16.51 -12.35
CA GLU A 58 24.96 -16.73 -11.86
C GLU A 58 25.95 -15.62 -12.24
N ASP A 59 25.56 -14.72 -13.15
CA ASP A 59 26.39 -13.60 -13.59
C ASP A 59 26.52 -12.56 -12.47
N THR A 60 27.76 -12.21 -12.09
CA THR A 60 28.06 -11.30 -10.98
C THR A 60 27.71 -9.84 -11.26
N ASP A 61 27.68 -9.44 -12.53
CA ASP A 61 27.39 -8.06 -12.92
C ASP A 61 25.88 -7.78 -12.89
N CYS A 62 25.07 -8.80 -13.16
CA CYS A 62 23.64 -8.76 -12.92
C CYS A 62 23.38 -8.84 -11.41
N VAL A 63 22.73 -7.83 -10.83
CA VAL A 63 22.44 -7.79 -9.38
C VAL A 63 20.98 -8.07 -9.06
N ALA A 64 20.08 -7.85 -10.02
CA ALA A 64 18.64 -7.98 -9.85
C ALA A 64 17.92 -8.20 -11.18
N PHE A 65 16.63 -8.53 -11.12
CA PHE A 65 15.75 -8.61 -12.28
C PHE A 65 14.62 -7.59 -12.18
N GLN A 66 14.37 -6.85 -13.25
CA GLN A 66 13.25 -5.93 -13.34
C GLN A 66 12.08 -6.58 -14.09
N TRP A 67 10.89 -6.55 -13.50
CA TRP A 67 9.66 -6.95 -14.16
C TRP A 67 9.20 -5.86 -15.14
N LYS A 68 9.07 -6.21 -16.43
CA LYS A 68 8.57 -5.33 -17.48
C LYS A 68 7.22 -5.78 -17.99
N LEU A 69 6.28 -4.83 -18.05
CA LEU A 69 5.00 -5.06 -18.71
C LEU A 69 5.20 -5.22 -20.22
N SER A 70 4.54 -6.24 -20.78
CA SER A 70 4.42 -6.34 -22.23
C SER A 70 3.57 -5.19 -22.77
N THR A 71 3.88 -4.70 -23.97
CA THR A 71 3.01 -3.74 -24.68
C THR A 71 1.62 -4.31 -24.99
N ALA A 72 1.49 -5.64 -24.98
CA ALA A 72 0.21 -6.34 -25.13
C ALA A 72 -0.50 -6.63 -23.80
N HIS A 73 -0.05 -6.05 -22.68
CA HIS A 73 -0.67 -6.18 -21.36
C HIS A 73 -2.05 -5.51 -21.35
N PRO A 74 -3.16 -6.26 -21.28
CA PRO A 74 -4.47 -5.74 -21.67
C PRO A 74 -5.26 -5.11 -20.53
N VAL A 75 -4.99 -5.50 -19.28
CA VAL A 75 -5.82 -5.15 -18.11
C VAL A 75 -4.93 -5.01 -16.88
N THR A 76 -5.23 -4.05 -16.02
CA THR A 76 -4.56 -3.91 -14.73
C THR A 76 -4.75 -5.14 -13.86
N ASP A 77 -3.66 -5.81 -13.51
CA ASP A 77 -3.63 -7.02 -12.67
C ASP A 77 -2.36 -7.06 -11.80
N ILE A 78 -1.96 -8.22 -11.30
CA ILE A 78 -0.77 -8.38 -10.45
C ILE A 78 0.54 -8.00 -11.16
N CYS A 79 0.61 -8.08 -12.49
CA CYS A 79 1.80 -7.64 -13.21
C CYS A 79 2.05 -6.15 -13.06
N ASP A 80 1.00 -5.33 -12.93
CA ASP A 80 1.14 -3.89 -12.67
C ASP A 80 1.74 -3.65 -11.28
N LEU A 81 1.40 -4.47 -10.27
CA LEU A 81 2.09 -4.43 -8.98
C LEU A 81 3.58 -4.71 -9.20
N TYR A 82 3.89 -5.82 -9.85
CA TYR A 82 5.27 -6.25 -10.05
C TYR A 82 6.07 -5.27 -10.89
N ALA A 83 5.47 -4.55 -11.82
CA ALA A 83 6.19 -3.58 -12.64
C ALA A 83 6.41 -2.22 -11.96
N HIS A 84 5.50 -1.81 -11.08
CA HIS A 84 5.46 -0.43 -10.59
C HIS A 84 5.74 -0.27 -9.10
N ALA A 85 5.60 -1.32 -8.29
CA ALA A 85 5.92 -1.25 -6.87
C ALA A 85 7.42 -1.42 -6.64
N ASP A 86 7.97 -0.60 -5.75
CA ASP A 86 9.33 -0.79 -5.22
C ASP A 86 9.25 -1.61 -3.93
N LEU A 87 9.18 -2.94 -4.10
CA LEU A 87 8.97 -3.87 -2.98
C LEU A 87 10.24 -4.10 -2.14
N TYR A 88 11.42 -3.82 -2.70
CA TYR A 88 12.72 -4.14 -2.10
C TYR A 88 13.63 -2.92 -1.91
N GLY A 89 13.16 -1.71 -2.20
CA GLY A 89 13.95 -0.48 -2.12
C GLY A 89 15.04 -0.39 -3.20
N MET A 90 14.89 -1.15 -4.30
CA MET A 90 15.84 -1.23 -5.40
C MET A 90 15.36 -0.46 -6.64
N GLY A 91 14.16 0.11 -6.56
CA GLY A 91 13.47 0.81 -7.64
C GLY A 91 12.23 0.06 -8.14
N PRO A 92 11.35 0.73 -8.90
CA PRO A 92 10.08 0.17 -9.34
C PRO A 92 10.26 -1.13 -10.14
N GLY A 93 9.61 -2.17 -9.64
CA GLY A 93 9.57 -3.50 -10.23
C GLY A 93 10.89 -4.26 -10.25
N ILE A 94 11.85 -3.86 -9.42
CA ILE A 94 13.14 -4.54 -9.29
C ILE A 94 13.07 -5.55 -8.15
N PHE A 95 13.43 -6.79 -8.47
CA PHE A 95 13.44 -7.92 -7.55
C PHE A 95 14.87 -8.44 -7.38
N PRO A 96 15.32 -8.70 -6.14
CA PRO A 96 16.49 -9.53 -5.89
C PRO A 96 16.38 -10.86 -6.65
N LYS A 97 17.51 -11.42 -7.07
CA LYS A 97 17.55 -12.65 -7.88
C LYS A 97 16.78 -13.83 -7.27
N ASP A 98 16.79 -13.95 -5.93
CA ASP A 98 16.11 -15.01 -5.18
C ASP A 98 14.64 -14.71 -4.85
N LYS A 99 14.17 -13.49 -5.15
CA LYS A 99 12.82 -13.01 -4.83
C LYS A 99 11.96 -12.72 -6.05
N ALA A 100 12.51 -12.87 -7.26
CA ALA A 100 11.76 -12.67 -8.50
C ALA A 100 10.55 -13.63 -8.56
N PRO A 101 9.31 -13.13 -8.70
CA PRO A 101 8.13 -13.96 -8.89
C PRO A 101 8.29 -15.01 -10.00
N GLU A 102 7.86 -16.23 -9.73
CA GLU A 102 7.81 -17.28 -10.74
C GLU A 102 6.76 -16.95 -11.82
N LEU A 103 7.08 -17.30 -13.06
CA LEU A 103 6.17 -17.11 -14.19
C LEU A 103 5.41 -18.39 -14.51
N PRO A 104 4.15 -18.26 -15.00
CA PRO A 104 3.44 -17.04 -15.31
C PRO A 104 2.80 -16.43 -14.04
N ALA A 105 2.74 -15.11 -13.95
CA ALA A 105 1.99 -14.46 -12.88
C ALA A 105 0.48 -14.71 -12.98
N HIS A 106 -0.03 -14.89 -14.20
CA HIS A 106 -1.43 -15.21 -14.48
C HIS A 106 -1.57 -15.86 -15.87
N PRO A 107 -2.72 -16.50 -16.20
CA PRO A 107 -2.95 -17.02 -17.54
C PRO A 107 -2.79 -15.94 -18.61
N HIS A 108 -2.19 -16.30 -19.76
CA HIS A 108 -1.87 -15.39 -20.86
C HIS A 108 -0.89 -14.24 -20.49
N CYS A 109 -0.14 -14.34 -19.40
CA CYS A 109 0.89 -13.36 -19.07
C CYS A 109 2.02 -13.34 -20.11
N LEU A 110 2.24 -12.16 -20.71
CA LEU A 110 3.30 -11.90 -21.70
C LEU A 110 4.41 -10.99 -21.14
N CYS A 111 4.28 -10.59 -19.87
CA CYS A 111 5.29 -9.80 -19.16
C CYS A 111 6.57 -10.62 -18.98
N HIS A 112 7.69 -9.94 -18.85
CA HIS A 112 9.00 -10.58 -18.86
C HIS A 112 9.97 -9.85 -17.94
N TYR A 113 11.06 -10.54 -17.62
CA TYR A 113 12.16 -9.98 -16.86
C TYR A 113 13.25 -9.41 -17.78
N GLU A 114 13.82 -8.30 -17.32
CA GLU A 114 15.08 -7.76 -17.80
C GLU A 114 16.12 -7.82 -16.69
N LYS A 115 17.39 -7.98 -17.06
CA LYS A 115 18.53 -7.91 -16.14
C LYS A 115 18.75 -6.46 -15.69
N VAL A 116 19.23 -6.28 -14.47
CA VAL A 116 19.65 -4.98 -13.93
C VAL A 116 21.09 -5.09 -13.45
N TYR A 117 21.95 -4.20 -13.95
CA TYR A 117 23.34 -4.08 -13.53
C TYR A 117 23.49 -3.18 -12.30
N ALA A 118 24.58 -3.37 -11.54
CA ALA A 118 24.86 -2.55 -10.35
C ALA A 118 24.85 -1.03 -10.65
N SER A 119 25.43 -0.63 -11.78
CA SER A 119 25.46 0.77 -12.23
C SER A 119 24.08 1.36 -12.54
N GLU A 120 23.15 0.53 -13.02
CA GLU A 120 21.76 0.94 -13.27
C GLU A 120 20.99 1.07 -11.94
N LEU A 121 21.30 0.23 -10.95
CA LEU A 121 20.70 0.28 -9.62
C LEU A 121 21.05 1.56 -8.86
N ASP A 122 22.30 2.05 -8.98
CA ASP A 122 22.70 3.34 -8.41
C ASP A 122 21.95 4.51 -9.06
N SER A 123 21.63 4.40 -10.35
CA SER A 123 20.85 5.41 -11.06
C SER A 123 19.36 5.39 -10.72
N LEU A 124 18.81 4.23 -10.33
CA LEU A 124 17.40 4.00 -10.03
C LEU A 124 17.07 4.11 -8.53
N SER A 125 18.03 3.81 -7.65
CA SER A 125 17.94 4.06 -6.20
C SER A 125 18.01 5.55 -5.85
N ASN A 126 18.42 6.40 -6.81
CA ASN A 126 18.26 7.84 -6.77
C ASN A 126 16.79 8.29 -6.99
N ASN A 127 15.84 7.63 -6.31
CA ASN A 127 14.73 8.35 -5.70
C ASN A 127 15.33 9.20 -4.57
N SER A 128 15.97 10.29 -4.99
CA SER A 128 16.84 11.15 -4.20
C SER A 128 16.13 11.62 -2.95
N PHE A 129 16.38 10.98 -1.82
CA PHE A 129 16.38 11.74 -0.58
C PHE A 129 17.36 12.87 -0.78
N THR A 130 16.88 14.10 -0.68
CA THR A 130 17.76 15.27 -0.59
C THR A 130 18.74 15.04 0.56
N GLU A 131 19.94 15.61 0.48
CA GLU A 131 20.94 15.52 1.56
C GLU A 131 20.34 15.87 2.94
N GLN A 132 19.33 16.76 2.96
CA GLN A 132 18.57 17.12 4.17
C GLN A 132 17.69 15.99 4.72
N GLU A 133 17.06 15.19 3.86
CA GLU A 133 16.22 14.06 4.26
C GLU A 133 17.05 12.89 4.81
N GLN A 134 18.29 12.74 4.35
CA GLN A 134 19.26 11.79 4.93
C GLN A 134 19.60 12.12 6.39
N TYR A 135 19.59 13.41 6.76
CA TYR A 135 19.70 13.87 8.16
C TYR A 135 18.34 14.02 8.87
N GLY A 136 17.26 13.47 8.29
CA GLY A 136 15.93 13.49 8.88
C GLY A 136 15.27 14.86 8.95
N LYS A 137 15.65 15.82 8.09
CA LYS A 137 15.02 17.14 8.00
C LYS A 137 14.10 17.24 6.78
N SER A 138 12.98 17.94 6.91
CA SER A 138 12.07 18.22 5.80
C SER A 138 11.33 19.54 5.97
N LYS A 139 11.34 20.38 4.93
CA LYS A 139 10.56 21.63 4.90
C LYS A 139 9.05 21.38 4.96
N ASN A 140 8.60 20.26 4.39
CA ASN A 140 7.18 19.86 4.40
C ASN A 140 6.69 19.41 5.77
N ALA A 141 7.60 19.17 6.71
CA ALA A 141 7.31 18.85 8.10
C ALA A 141 7.33 20.09 9.01
N ILE A 142 7.52 21.30 8.49
CA ILE A 142 7.45 22.51 9.32
C ILE A 142 6.00 22.83 9.65
N VAL A 143 5.69 22.98 10.93
CA VAL A 143 4.32 23.25 11.38
C VAL A 143 4.00 24.74 11.36
N ASN A 144 2.72 25.06 11.10
CA ASN A 144 2.20 26.42 11.30
C ASN A 144 1.80 26.62 12.77
N HIS A 145 2.70 27.19 13.57
CA HIS A 145 2.46 27.43 15.00
C HIS A 145 1.22 28.31 15.29
N THR A 146 0.92 29.28 14.42
CA THR A 146 -0.28 30.12 14.56
C THR A 146 -1.54 29.29 14.42
N TYR A 147 -1.60 28.42 13.40
CA TYR A 147 -2.73 27.53 13.19
C TYR A 147 -2.90 26.53 14.34
N LEU A 148 -1.82 25.91 14.82
CA LEU A 148 -1.88 24.96 15.95
C LEU A 148 -2.38 25.57 17.26
N ASN A 149 -2.20 26.87 17.44
CA ASN A 149 -2.69 27.62 18.60
C ASN A 149 -4.09 28.23 18.38
N SER A 150 -4.69 28.04 17.20
CA SER A 150 -6.02 28.56 16.89
C SER A 150 -7.14 27.76 17.57
N GLY A 151 -8.27 28.42 17.81
CA GLY A 151 -9.49 27.76 18.25
C GLY A 151 -10.04 26.76 17.22
N GLU A 152 -9.79 26.99 15.92
CA GLU A 152 -10.16 26.06 14.86
C GLU A 152 -9.47 24.71 15.02
N TYR A 153 -8.15 24.71 15.17
CA TYR A 153 -7.41 23.46 15.37
C TYR A 153 -7.82 22.75 16.67
N ARG A 154 -8.09 23.50 17.75
CA ARG A 154 -8.61 22.94 19.01
C ARG A 154 -9.95 22.22 18.82
N ARG A 155 -10.87 22.78 18.02
CA ARG A 155 -12.21 22.21 17.80
C ARG A 155 -12.19 20.83 17.15
N LYS A 156 -11.15 20.50 16.37
CA LYS A 156 -10.96 19.14 15.82
C LYS A 156 -10.95 18.05 16.90
N PHE A 157 -10.61 18.39 18.14
CA PHE A 157 -10.53 17.41 19.22
C PHE A 157 -11.83 17.27 20.02
N ASP A 158 -12.82 18.14 19.83
CA ASP A 158 -14.02 18.17 20.68
C ASP A 158 -14.88 16.92 20.57
N THR A 159 -14.87 16.26 19.40
CA THR A 159 -15.74 15.11 19.11
C THR A 159 -14.95 13.86 18.68
N ILE A 160 -13.68 13.76 19.10
CA ILE A 160 -12.87 12.56 18.81
C ILE A 160 -13.36 11.37 19.65
N THR A 161 -13.63 11.62 20.92
CA THR A 161 -14.25 10.66 21.85
C THR A 161 -15.43 11.32 22.58
N ASP A 162 -16.26 10.52 23.25
CA ASP A 162 -17.34 11.03 24.11
C ASP A 162 -16.83 11.57 25.47
N ASN A 163 -15.50 11.52 25.71
CA ASN A 163 -14.89 11.94 26.96
C ASN A 163 -14.09 13.25 26.78
N PRO A 164 -14.57 14.38 27.34
CA PRO A 164 -13.90 15.68 27.23
C PRO A 164 -12.49 15.73 27.85
N ALA A 165 -12.22 14.95 28.90
CA ALA A 165 -10.91 14.89 29.53
C ALA A 165 -9.89 14.21 28.60
N VAL A 166 -10.28 13.09 27.98
CA VAL A 166 -9.48 12.40 26.96
C VAL A 166 -9.23 13.33 25.78
N ASN A 167 -10.27 13.96 25.24
CA ASN A 167 -10.16 14.91 24.13
C ASN A 167 -9.18 16.05 24.43
N ARG A 168 -9.18 16.56 25.67
CA ARG A 168 -8.21 17.57 26.12
C ARG A 168 -6.79 17.02 26.10
N THR A 169 -6.54 15.83 26.63
CA THR A 169 -5.21 15.19 26.59
C THR A 169 -4.76 14.99 25.15
N LEU A 170 -5.62 14.47 24.27
CA LEU A 170 -5.30 14.22 22.86
C LEU A 170 -4.86 15.51 22.14
N TYR A 171 -5.56 16.63 22.39
CA TYR A 171 -5.16 17.95 21.87
C TYR A 171 -3.78 18.39 22.38
N GLN A 172 -3.50 18.22 23.68
CA GLN A 172 -2.21 18.60 24.25
C GLN A 172 -1.07 17.76 23.68
N ILE A 173 -1.29 16.44 23.52
CA ILE A 173 -0.33 15.53 22.89
C ILE A 173 -0.09 15.93 21.43
N ALA A 174 -1.14 16.17 20.65
CA ALA A 174 -1.02 16.59 19.25
C ALA A 174 -0.15 17.84 19.12
N LYS A 175 -0.39 18.86 19.95
CA LYS A 175 0.45 20.06 19.98
C LYS A 175 1.89 19.75 20.38
N LYS A 176 2.09 18.92 21.39
CA LYS A 176 3.43 18.57 21.88
C LYS A 176 4.24 17.88 20.79
N ILE A 177 3.66 16.85 20.15
CA ILE A 177 4.32 16.11 19.07
C ILE A 177 4.64 17.03 17.89
N LEU A 178 3.67 17.79 17.41
CA LEU A 178 3.83 18.63 16.23
C LEU A 178 4.87 19.74 16.43
N ASN A 179 4.90 20.37 17.61
CA ASN A 179 5.95 21.35 17.93
C ASN A 179 7.32 20.68 18.08
N HIS A 180 7.39 19.52 18.74
CA HIS A 180 8.65 18.81 18.98
C HIS A 180 9.29 18.30 17.68
N ARG A 181 8.49 17.76 16.76
CA ARG A 181 8.97 17.16 15.50
C ARG A 181 8.95 18.12 14.31
N SER A 182 8.62 19.39 14.52
CA SER A 182 8.58 20.41 13.45
C SER A 182 9.88 20.43 12.66
N GLY A 183 9.78 20.32 11.33
CA GLY A 183 10.92 20.30 10.41
C GLY A 183 11.71 19.00 10.37
N THR A 184 11.27 17.94 11.07
CA THR A 184 11.95 16.64 11.13
C THR A 184 11.10 15.52 10.52
N LEU A 185 11.73 14.44 10.07
CA LEU A 185 11.12 13.21 9.54
C LEU A 185 10.94 12.13 10.61
N TYR A 186 11.06 12.48 11.88
CA TYR A 186 10.90 11.56 13.00
C TYR A 186 9.49 11.61 13.57
N GLU A 187 9.12 10.51 14.20
CA GLU A 187 7.81 10.33 14.80
C GLU A 187 7.91 10.20 16.32
N ASP A 188 6.93 10.78 17.00
CA ASP A 188 6.61 10.46 18.38
C ASP A 188 5.30 9.68 18.42
N MET A 189 5.15 8.84 19.43
CA MET A 189 3.90 8.14 19.67
C MET A 189 3.57 8.04 21.15
N TYR A 190 2.29 8.17 21.46
CA TYR A 190 1.73 8.16 22.79
C TYR A 190 0.62 7.11 22.88
N TRP A 191 0.52 6.46 24.04
CA TRP A 191 -0.56 5.55 24.41
C TRP A 191 -1.34 6.19 25.56
N VAL A 192 -2.61 6.47 25.32
CA VAL A 192 -3.49 7.18 26.25
C VAL A 192 -4.61 6.25 26.68
N ASP A 193 -4.87 6.15 27.97
CA ASP A 193 -6.03 5.42 28.48
C ASP A 193 -7.33 6.06 27.96
N LYS A 194 -8.17 5.25 27.29
CA LYS A 194 -9.39 5.74 26.63
C LYS A 194 -10.46 6.25 27.59
N ASN A 195 -10.40 5.88 28.88
CA ASN A 195 -11.38 6.22 29.89
C ASN A 195 -10.92 7.39 30.75
N THR A 196 -9.63 7.43 31.12
CA THR A 196 -9.10 8.46 32.03
C THR A 196 -8.42 9.62 31.30
N GLY A 197 -7.92 9.38 30.09
CA GLY A 197 -7.08 10.34 29.38
C GLY A 197 -5.65 10.42 29.94
N GLU A 198 -5.23 9.48 30.78
CA GLU A 198 -3.87 9.39 31.30
C GLU A 198 -2.90 8.84 30.25
N ILE A 199 -1.68 9.39 30.19
CA ILE A 199 -0.63 8.91 29.29
C ILE A 199 0.04 7.68 29.94
N ALA A 200 -0.28 6.50 29.43
CA ALA A 200 0.29 5.24 29.91
C ALA A 200 1.73 5.02 29.43
N TYR A 201 2.05 5.48 28.22
CA TYR A 201 3.40 5.39 27.67
C TYR A 201 3.63 6.44 26.57
N SER A 202 4.89 6.79 26.33
CA SER A 202 5.28 7.64 25.20
C SER A 202 6.67 7.28 24.69
N ILE A 203 6.84 7.34 23.37
CA ILE A 203 8.12 7.26 22.68
C ILE A 203 8.33 8.59 21.98
N THR A 204 9.32 9.36 22.46
CA THR A 204 9.60 10.71 21.94
C THR A 204 11.05 10.91 21.51
N ASN A 205 11.86 9.86 21.56
CA ASN A 205 13.29 9.90 21.29
C ASN A 205 13.69 8.96 20.16
N SER A 206 12.72 8.50 19.35
CA SER A 206 13.02 7.73 18.14
C SER A 206 13.90 8.55 17.20
N THR A 207 14.96 7.90 16.73
CA THR A 207 15.88 8.39 15.68
C THR A 207 15.67 7.64 14.36
N LEU A 208 14.67 6.76 14.29
CA LEU A 208 14.28 6.06 13.08
C LEU A 208 13.37 6.94 12.24
N LEU A 209 13.67 7.05 10.95
CA LEU A 209 12.87 7.85 10.02
C LEU A 209 11.48 7.23 9.85
N LYS A 210 10.43 8.03 10.08
CA LYS A 210 9.02 7.67 9.79
C LYS A 210 8.59 6.33 10.41
N LYS A 211 9.16 5.97 11.57
CA LYS A 211 8.93 4.69 12.23
C LYS A 211 9.21 4.77 13.73
N ILE A 212 8.50 3.94 14.48
CA ILE A 212 8.72 3.68 15.90
C ILE A 212 9.04 2.20 16.13
N GLU A 213 10.04 1.94 16.96
CA GLU A 213 10.31 0.61 17.50
C GLU A 213 9.63 0.43 18.84
N TYR A 214 9.13 -0.77 19.08
CA TYR A 214 8.36 -1.12 20.26
C TYR A 214 9.28 -1.74 21.33
N PRO A 215 9.57 -1.04 22.44
CA PRO A 215 10.37 -1.61 23.51
C PRO A 215 9.61 -2.76 24.21
N LYS A 216 10.34 -3.76 24.74
CA LYS A 216 9.75 -4.91 25.44
C LYS A 216 8.77 -4.51 26.56
N LYS A 217 9.06 -3.42 27.29
CA LYS A 217 8.20 -2.89 28.35
C LYS A 217 6.83 -2.44 27.81
N LEU A 218 6.82 -1.76 26.66
CA LEU A 218 5.59 -1.32 26.00
C LEU A 218 4.79 -2.52 25.49
N VAL A 219 5.46 -3.48 24.82
CA VAL A 219 4.79 -4.70 24.33
C VAL A 219 4.10 -5.45 25.47
N LYS A 220 4.74 -5.53 26.64
CA LYS A 220 4.13 -6.12 27.84
C LYS A 220 2.90 -5.33 28.30
N LEU A 221 3.03 -4.01 28.44
CA LEU A 221 1.94 -3.11 28.87
C LEU A 221 0.69 -3.24 27.99
N ILE A 222 0.88 -3.29 26.67
CA ILE A 222 -0.19 -3.44 25.69
C ILE A 222 -0.88 -4.80 25.82
N ARG A 223 -0.10 -5.89 25.88
CA ARG A 223 -0.64 -7.25 25.98
C ARG A 223 -1.45 -7.48 27.27
N GLU A 224 -1.05 -6.85 28.36
CA GLU A 224 -1.77 -6.93 29.64
C GLU A 224 -3.04 -6.09 29.67
N ASN A 225 -3.22 -5.17 28.72
CA ASN A 225 -4.34 -4.21 28.69
C ASN A 225 -4.90 -4.02 27.26
N PRO A 226 -5.44 -5.08 26.63
CA PRO A 226 -6.06 -4.97 25.32
C PRO A 226 -7.25 -3.98 25.34
N ASP A 227 -7.51 -3.32 24.22
CA ASP A 227 -8.60 -2.38 23.98
C ASP A 227 -8.64 -1.14 24.89
N LYS A 228 -7.61 -0.95 25.74
CA LYS A 228 -7.55 0.14 26.71
C LYS A 228 -7.04 1.45 26.12
N TYR A 229 -6.19 1.37 25.10
CA TYR A 229 -5.41 2.51 24.65
C TYR A 229 -5.92 3.13 23.35
N VAL A 230 -5.97 4.46 23.35
CA VAL A 230 -5.98 5.32 22.16
C VAL A 230 -4.53 5.69 21.84
N THR A 231 -4.10 5.49 20.60
CA THR A 231 -2.76 5.84 20.16
C THR A 231 -2.74 7.15 19.39
N VAL A 232 -1.70 7.97 19.62
CA VAL A 232 -1.51 9.25 18.94
C VAL A 232 -0.08 9.33 18.43
N HIS A 233 0.11 9.58 17.14
CA HIS A 233 1.43 9.81 16.55
C HIS A 233 1.36 10.87 15.45
N ASN A 234 2.51 11.38 15.00
CA ASN A 234 2.58 12.32 13.89
C ASN A 234 3.05 11.68 12.60
N HIS A 235 2.57 12.23 11.48
CA HIS A 235 3.15 11.99 10.16
C HIS A 235 3.84 13.28 9.67
N PRO A 236 5.18 13.33 9.63
CA PRO A 236 5.97 14.48 9.18
C PRO A 236 5.56 15.04 7.82
N GLU A 237 5.30 14.15 6.85
CA GLU A 237 4.90 14.54 5.48
C GLU A 237 3.39 14.63 5.32
N SER A 238 2.64 14.60 6.43
CA SER A 238 1.19 14.77 6.45
C SER A 238 0.39 13.77 5.60
N ARG A 239 1.00 12.62 5.30
CA ARG A 239 0.34 11.49 4.63
C ARG A 239 -0.78 10.92 5.50
N PRO A 240 -1.82 10.30 4.91
CA PRO A 240 -2.83 9.57 5.68
C PRO A 240 -2.22 8.36 6.42
N PRO A 241 -2.96 7.72 7.34
CA PRO A 241 -2.52 6.49 8.01
C PRO A 241 -2.11 5.42 6.98
N SER A 242 -0.96 4.79 7.19
CA SER A 242 -0.48 3.68 6.37
C SER A 242 -1.13 2.37 6.78
N ILE A 243 -1.08 1.35 5.93
CA ILE A 243 -1.59 0.01 6.30
C ILE A 243 -0.85 -0.61 7.49
N ASN A 244 0.40 -0.22 7.72
CA ASN A 244 1.14 -0.65 8.91
C ASN A 244 0.54 -0.07 10.19
N ASP A 245 -0.06 1.12 10.13
CA ASP A 245 -0.75 1.73 11.27
C ASP A 245 -2.02 0.96 11.61
N PHE A 246 -2.80 0.57 10.59
CA PHE A 246 -3.97 -0.30 10.76
C PHE A 246 -3.59 -1.68 11.30
N ASN A 247 -2.56 -2.30 10.72
CA ASN A 247 -2.08 -3.62 11.14
C ASN A 247 -1.52 -3.58 12.57
N ALA A 248 -0.84 -2.50 12.97
CA ALA A 248 -0.41 -2.29 14.34
C ALA A 248 -1.61 -2.04 15.27
N ASN A 249 -2.67 -1.38 14.80
CA ASN A 249 -3.90 -1.15 15.57
C ASN A 249 -4.62 -2.46 15.88
N VAL A 250 -4.92 -3.29 14.87
CA VAL A 250 -5.56 -4.60 15.07
C VAL A 250 -4.66 -5.56 15.84
N GLY A 251 -3.37 -5.64 15.47
CA GLY A 251 -2.44 -6.61 16.06
C GLY A 251 -2.11 -6.36 17.53
N ASN A 252 -2.30 -5.12 18.00
CA ASN A 252 -2.09 -4.74 19.40
C ASN A 252 -3.39 -4.44 20.16
N HIS A 253 -4.56 -4.66 19.55
CA HIS A 253 -5.86 -4.37 20.15
C HIS A 253 -5.97 -2.92 20.66
N TYR A 254 -5.66 -1.94 19.82
CA TYR A 254 -5.88 -0.53 20.18
C TYR A 254 -7.32 -0.12 19.89
N SER A 255 -7.90 0.70 20.76
CA SER A 255 -9.29 1.15 20.62
C SER A 255 -9.48 2.09 19.43
N ILE A 256 -8.55 3.03 19.23
CA ILE A 256 -8.53 3.95 18.09
C ILE A 256 -7.10 4.43 17.89
N GLY A 257 -6.72 4.66 16.63
CA GLY A 257 -5.48 5.33 16.27
C GLY A 257 -5.74 6.75 15.76
N ILE A 258 -4.83 7.66 16.09
CA ILE A 258 -4.89 9.07 15.72
C ILE A 258 -3.56 9.47 15.07
N VAL A 259 -3.65 10.00 13.85
CA VAL A 259 -2.52 10.61 13.14
C VAL A 259 -2.65 12.13 13.19
N CYS A 260 -1.62 12.80 13.68
CA CYS A 260 -1.46 14.24 13.67
C CYS A 260 -0.53 14.66 12.52
N CYS A 261 -1.08 15.28 11.48
CA CYS A 261 -0.29 15.72 10.34
C CYS A 261 0.31 17.11 10.59
N HIS A 262 1.51 17.37 10.06
CA HIS A 262 2.21 18.64 10.24
C HIS A 262 1.54 19.82 9.51
N ASN A 263 0.74 19.53 8.48
CA ASN A 263 -0.17 20.50 7.84
C ASN A 263 -1.46 20.77 8.66
N GLY A 264 -1.61 20.14 9.83
CA GLY A 264 -2.76 20.33 10.73
C GLY A 264 -3.98 19.46 10.42
N LYS A 265 -3.91 18.54 9.45
CA LYS A 265 -4.93 17.48 9.31
C LYS A 265 -4.84 16.49 10.49
N ILE A 266 -5.99 15.96 10.90
CA ILE A 266 -6.07 14.89 11.90
C ILE A 266 -6.83 13.74 11.25
N TYR A 267 -6.26 12.53 11.30
CA TYR A 267 -6.96 11.32 10.89
C TYR A 267 -7.24 10.44 12.09
N LEU A 268 -8.46 9.93 12.16
CA LEU A 268 -8.84 8.85 13.06
C LEU A 268 -8.92 7.57 12.24
N TYR A 269 -8.40 6.48 12.79
CA TYR A 269 -8.46 5.18 12.14
C TYR A 269 -8.64 4.06 13.16
N TYR A 270 -9.19 2.94 12.69
CA TYR A 270 -9.40 1.72 13.45
C TYR A 270 -9.42 0.53 12.50
N SER A 271 -9.00 -0.64 12.98
CA SER A 271 -8.87 -1.85 12.17
C SER A 271 -9.34 -3.07 12.97
N ASN A 272 -10.23 -3.85 12.36
CA ASN A 272 -10.61 -5.19 12.84
C ASN A 272 -9.98 -6.31 12.00
N GLU A 273 -9.36 -5.95 10.88
CA GLU A 273 -8.80 -6.88 9.91
C GLU A 273 -7.32 -6.56 9.69
N TYR A 274 -6.52 -7.61 9.51
CA TYR A 274 -5.14 -7.49 9.05
C TYR A 274 -5.12 -7.46 7.52
N ILE A 275 -4.45 -6.47 6.94
CA ILE A 275 -4.33 -6.33 5.48
C ILE A 275 -2.87 -6.46 5.08
N PRO A 276 -2.52 -7.42 4.19
CA PRO A 276 -1.16 -7.55 3.66
C PRO A 276 -0.67 -6.25 3.01
N LYS A 277 0.56 -5.86 3.30
CA LYS A 277 1.13 -4.59 2.85
C LYS A 277 1.20 -4.52 1.32
N GLU A 278 1.52 -5.64 0.68
CA GLU A 278 1.64 -5.79 -0.76
C GLU A 278 0.33 -5.46 -1.48
N PHE A 279 -0.79 -5.78 -0.85
CA PHE A 279 -2.12 -5.48 -1.39
C PHE A 279 -2.44 -3.98 -1.34
N TYR A 280 -2.01 -3.30 -0.29
CA TYR A 280 -2.13 -1.84 -0.19
C TYR A 280 -1.21 -1.13 -1.18
N ASP A 281 0.05 -1.55 -1.27
CA ASP A 281 1.03 -1.01 -2.21
C ASP A 281 0.54 -1.15 -3.66
N TYR A 282 -0.10 -2.29 -4.00
CA TYR A 282 -0.74 -2.50 -5.30
C TYR A 282 -1.80 -1.43 -5.60
N ARG A 283 -2.68 -1.16 -4.63
CA ARG A 283 -3.74 -0.17 -4.81
C ARG A 283 -3.18 1.24 -4.96
N ILE A 284 -2.13 1.59 -4.22
CA ILE A 284 -1.44 2.88 -4.39
C ILE A 284 -0.86 2.99 -5.82
N ALA A 285 -0.11 1.97 -6.27
CA ALA A 285 0.49 1.95 -7.60
C ALA A 285 -0.56 2.12 -8.71
N LYS A 286 -1.70 1.44 -8.58
CA LYS A 286 -2.86 1.59 -9.48
C LYS A 286 -3.35 3.04 -9.58
N TYR A 287 -3.39 3.77 -8.46
CA TYR A 287 -3.81 5.18 -8.46
C TYR A 287 -2.72 6.12 -8.97
N LYS A 288 -1.45 5.89 -8.65
CA LYS A 288 -0.32 6.65 -9.23
C LYS A 288 -0.29 6.57 -10.76
N ASN A 289 -0.56 5.38 -11.31
CA ASN A 289 -0.68 5.18 -12.76
C ASN A 289 -1.85 5.93 -13.41
N ARG A 290 -2.76 6.50 -12.61
CA ARG A 290 -3.84 7.38 -13.05
C ARG A 290 -3.55 8.86 -12.78
N TYR A 291 -2.28 9.22 -12.62
CA TYR A 291 -1.78 10.58 -12.40
C TYR A 291 -2.19 11.23 -11.07
N TYR A 292 -2.62 10.44 -10.08
CA TYR A 292 -2.79 10.93 -8.72
C TYR A 292 -1.43 11.15 -8.07
N ASN A 293 -1.29 12.22 -7.28
CA ASN A 293 -0.09 12.42 -6.48
C ASN A 293 0.00 11.41 -5.32
N GLU A 294 1.13 11.40 -4.60
CA GLU A 294 1.37 10.45 -3.50
C GLU A 294 0.27 10.42 -2.44
N GLU A 295 -0.14 11.58 -1.93
CA GLU A 295 -1.17 11.70 -0.88
C GLU A 295 -2.53 11.24 -1.40
N GLU A 296 -2.90 11.69 -2.60
CA GLU A 296 -4.16 11.33 -3.23
C GLU A 296 -4.25 9.83 -3.53
N ALA A 297 -3.17 9.24 -4.05
CA ALA A 297 -3.11 7.82 -4.35
C ALA A 297 -3.29 6.97 -3.08
N GLN A 298 -2.67 7.36 -1.96
CA GLN A 298 -2.84 6.69 -0.67
C GLN A 298 -4.27 6.85 -0.14
N LEU A 299 -4.85 8.05 -0.19
CA LEU A 299 -6.23 8.29 0.22
C LEU A 299 -7.23 7.47 -0.61
N MET A 300 -7.02 7.38 -1.92
CA MET A 300 -7.87 6.57 -2.81
C MET A 300 -7.70 5.08 -2.55
N ALA A 301 -6.49 4.61 -2.29
CA ALA A 301 -6.23 3.22 -1.90
C ALA A 301 -6.93 2.86 -0.59
N LEU A 302 -6.87 3.72 0.43
CA LEU A 302 -7.59 3.51 1.69
C LEU A 302 -9.11 3.51 1.51
N LYS A 303 -9.67 4.47 0.75
CA LYS A 303 -11.11 4.51 0.45
C LYS A 303 -11.59 3.23 -0.24
N ASP A 304 -10.77 2.66 -1.10
CA ASP A 304 -11.05 1.38 -1.74
C ASP A 304 -10.98 0.20 -0.77
N LEU A 305 -10.04 0.21 0.17
CA LEU A 305 -9.93 -0.83 1.18
C LEU A 305 -11.11 -0.83 2.15
N VAL A 306 -11.52 0.35 2.63
CA VAL A 306 -12.70 0.51 3.53
C VAL A 306 -13.98 -0.08 2.93
N ARG A 307 -14.11 -0.14 1.59
CA ARG A 307 -15.30 -0.72 0.93
C ARG A 307 -15.33 -2.25 0.97
N GLY A 308 -14.19 -2.91 1.16
CA GLY A 308 -14.06 -4.36 1.03
C GLY A 308 -13.44 -5.07 2.24
N HIS A 309 -12.98 -4.31 3.23
CA HIS A 309 -12.30 -4.81 4.42
C HIS A 309 -12.84 -4.10 5.66
N ASP A 310 -12.74 -4.75 6.82
CA ASP A 310 -13.19 -4.17 8.09
C ASP A 310 -12.12 -3.23 8.70
N ILE A 311 -11.87 -2.15 7.96
CA ILE A 311 -11.04 -1.03 8.38
C ILE A 311 -11.80 0.27 8.22
N HIS A 312 -11.51 1.22 9.10
CA HIS A 312 -12.23 2.49 9.15
C HIS A 312 -11.24 3.63 9.29
N PHE A 313 -11.42 4.70 8.51
CA PHE A 313 -10.71 5.95 8.75
C PHE A 313 -11.54 7.16 8.36
N LYS A 314 -11.25 8.28 9.00
CA LYS A 314 -11.84 9.57 8.67
C LYS A 314 -10.87 10.70 8.97
N GLU A 315 -10.89 11.74 8.13
CA GLU A 315 -10.30 13.03 8.46
C GLU A 315 -11.24 13.79 9.39
N VAL A 316 -10.71 14.35 10.47
CA VAL A 316 -11.50 15.19 11.38
C VAL A 316 -11.59 16.61 10.83
N LYS A 317 -12.83 17.04 10.58
CA LYS A 317 -13.18 18.37 10.08
C LYS A 317 -13.91 19.16 11.17
N VAL A 318 -13.76 20.48 11.13
CA VAL A 318 -14.37 21.44 12.08
C VAL A 318 -15.67 21.98 11.50
#